data_AF-A0A1V4VGJ9-F1
#
_entry.id   AF-A0A1V4VGJ9-F1
#
_cell.length_a   1.000
_cell.length_b   1.000
_cell.length_c   1.000
_cell.angle_alpha   90.00
_cell.angle_beta   90.00
_cell.angle_gamma   90.00
#
_symmetry.space_group_name_H-M   'P 1'
#
loop_
_entity.id
_entity.type
_entity.pdbx_description
1 polymer ?
#
loop_
_entity_poly.entity_id
_entity_poly.type
_entity_poly.pdbx_seq_one_letter_code
_entity_poly.pdbx_strand_id
1 'polypeptide(L)'
;MQLNHHYCTHLSFSGDQAYFANWTEDIGLYKTNLADGKSEKLVGGRISGLCAGANVVFYMSEANNYQLAKLKPNEHSKNLFKISPFEMVACGDRLYFSLYGRPGIYLLDQDNKISKIYDLYASSFSVDQGRLYFLTSTIASAADDWTELPF
;
A
#
# COMPACT_ATOMS: atom_id res chain seq x y z
N MET A 1 30.63 -1.15 -0.60
CA MET A 1 29.36 -1.65 -1.17
C MET A 1 28.75 -0.49 -1.94
N GLN A 2 28.81 -0.53 -3.27
CA GLN A 2 28.30 0.54 -4.12
C GLN A 2 26.81 0.23 -4.36
N LEU A 3 25.92 1.06 -3.80
CA LEU A 3 24.50 0.98 -4.12
C LEU A 3 24.37 1.47 -5.56
N ASN A 4 24.14 0.55 -6.50
CA ASN A 4 23.75 0.89 -7.86
C ASN A 4 22.60 1.89 -7.82
N HIS A 5 22.63 2.87 -8.74
CA HIS A 5 21.71 4.02 -8.78
C HIS A 5 20.26 3.62 -9.08
N HIS A 6 19.61 2.94 -8.14
CA HIS A 6 18.18 2.67 -8.18
C HIS A 6 17.45 3.92 -7.73
N TYR A 7 16.73 4.55 -8.65
CA TYR A 7 15.79 5.61 -8.28
C TYR A 7 14.56 4.95 -7.65
N CYS A 8 14.57 4.89 -6.32
CA CYS A 8 13.51 4.33 -5.52
C CYS A 8 12.40 5.38 -5.33
N THR A 9 11.25 5.18 -5.96
CA THR A 9 10.12 6.11 -5.81
C THR A 9 9.22 5.75 -4.63
N HIS A 10 9.18 4.47 -4.27
CA HIS A 10 8.31 3.93 -3.23
C HIS A 10 9.07 2.85 -2.46
N LEU A 11 8.93 2.85 -1.13
CA LEU A 11 9.58 1.91 -0.24
C LEU A 11 8.58 1.49 0.85
N SER A 12 8.51 0.19 1.14
CA SER A 12 7.68 -0.36 2.20
C SER A 12 8.37 -1.57 2.84
N PHE A 13 8.06 -1.87 4.09
CA PHE A 13 8.76 -2.87 4.88
C PHE A 13 7.79 -3.90 5.46
N SER A 14 8.25 -5.15 5.57
CA SER A 14 7.54 -6.21 6.30
C SER A 14 8.55 -7.20 6.88
N GLY A 15 8.73 -7.15 8.21
CA GLY A 15 9.77 -7.92 8.89
C GLY A 15 11.16 -7.62 8.32
N ASP A 16 11.89 -8.68 7.96
CA ASP A 16 13.24 -8.61 7.39
C ASP A 16 13.26 -8.34 5.88
N GLN A 17 12.14 -7.91 5.30
CA GLN A 17 12.02 -7.65 3.88
C GLN A 17 11.69 -6.18 3.62
N ALA A 18 12.32 -5.62 2.58
CA ALA A 18 11.93 -4.35 1.99
C ALA A 18 11.36 -4.59 0.58
N TYR A 19 10.33 -3.83 0.24
CA TYR A 19 9.73 -3.80 -1.07
C TYR A 19 9.90 -2.42 -1.64
N PHE A 20 10.35 -2.32 -2.88
CA PHE A 20 10.60 -1.02 -3.50
C PHE A 20 10.28 -0.99 -4.99
N ALA A 21 9.87 0.19 -5.45
CA ALA A 21 9.66 0.48 -6.85
C ALA A 21 10.97 1.02 -7.45
N ASN A 22 11.56 0.28 -8.38
CA ASN A 22 12.71 0.74 -9.16
C ASN A 22 12.21 1.42 -10.45
N TRP A 23 12.68 2.63 -10.71
CA TRP A 23 12.34 3.40 -11.92
C TRP A 23 13.53 3.59 -12.88
N THR A 24 14.68 2.96 -12.64
CA THR A 24 15.87 3.04 -13.52
C THR A 24 16.31 1.67 -14.06
N GLU A 25 16.70 1.64 -15.34
CA GLU A 25 17.33 0.54 -16.13
C GLU A 25 16.62 -0.83 -16.18
N ASP A 26 15.88 -1.22 -15.13
CA ASP A 26 15.03 -2.40 -15.03
C ASP A 26 13.79 -2.06 -14.18
N ILE A 27 12.81 -1.39 -14.80
CA ILE A 27 11.66 -0.83 -14.08
C ILE A 27 10.79 -1.97 -13.51
N GLY A 28 10.45 -1.88 -12.22
CA GLY A 28 9.61 -2.89 -11.58
C GLY A 28 9.44 -2.74 -10.07
N LEU A 29 8.67 -3.68 -9.52
CA LEU A 29 8.58 -3.94 -8.08
C LEU A 29 9.63 -4.98 -7.70
N TYR A 30 10.42 -4.67 -6.69
CA TYR A 30 11.45 -5.53 -6.15
C TYR A 30 11.18 -5.85 -4.68
N LYS A 31 11.71 -7.00 -4.26
CA LYS A 31 11.80 -7.42 -2.87
C LYS A 31 13.26 -7.64 -2.54
N THR A 32 13.71 -7.13 -1.40
CA THR A 32 15.07 -7.31 -0.91
C THR A 32 15.06 -7.85 0.50
N ASN A 33 15.92 -8.82 0.77
CA ASN A 33 16.17 -9.31 2.11
C ASN A 33 17.15 -8.36 2.80
N LEU A 34 16.76 -7.80 3.94
CA LEU A 34 17.57 -6.81 4.66
C LEU A 34 18.83 -7.42 5.30
N ALA A 35 18.85 -8.72 5.56
CA ALA A 35 19.97 -9.40 6.19
C ALA A 35 21.13 -9.65 5.22
N ASP A 36 20.85 -10.02 3.97
CA ASP A 36 21.89 -10.35 2.97
C ASP A 36 21.92 -9.41 1.76
N GLY A 37 20.97 -8.47 1.67
CA GLY A 37 20.86 -7.48 0.61
C GLY A 37 20.47 -8.05 -0.76
N LYS A 38 20.10 -9.33 -0.84
CA LYS A 38 19.69 -9.93 -2.11
C LYS A 38 18.32 -9.43 -2.52
N SER A 39 18.22 -9.00 -3.77
CA SER A 39 17.00 -8.48 -4.36
C SER A 39 16.49 -9.38 -5.48
N GLU A 40 15.18 -9.56 -5.56
CA GLU A 40 14.48 -10.24 -6.64
C GLU A 40 13.41 -9.32 -7.24
N LYS A 41 13.23 -9.40 -8.56
CA LYS A 41 12.15 -8.68 -9.25
C LYS A 41 10.86 -9.48 -9.13
N LEU A 42 9.83 -8.86 -8.57
CA LEU A 42 8.51 -9.48 -8.41
C LEU A 42 7.57 -9.18 -9.58
N VAL A 43 7.60 -7.94 -10.07
CA VAL A 43 6.69 -7.46 -11.12
C VAL A 43 7.42 -6.48 -12.03
N GLY A 44 7.20 -6.59 -13.34
CA GLY A 44 7.70 -5.62 -14.32
C GLY A 44 6.79 -4.39 -14.46
N GLY A 45 7.39 -3.27 -14.83
CA GLY A 45 6.68 -2.03 -15.18
C GLY A 45 6.61 -1.02 -14.04
N ARG A 46 6.15 0.20 -14.37
CA ARG A 46 6.14 1.34 -13.44
C ARG A 46 5.11 1.15 -12.34
N ILE A 47 5.58 1.25 -11.10
CA ILE A 47 4.77 1.15 -9.89
C ILE A 47 4.45 2.55 -9.39
N SER A 48 3.17 2.83 -9.15
CA SER A 48 2.64 4.15 -8.76
C SER A 48 2.14 4.21 -7.31
N GLY A 49 1.99 3.05 -6.67
CA GLY A 49 1.67 2.92 -5.26
C GLY A 49 2.17 1.59 -4.74
N LEU A 50 2.62 1.56 -3.48
CA LEU A 50 3.17 0.36 -2.84
C LEU A 50 2.89 0.36 -1.34
N CYS A 51 2.41 -0.77 -0.82
CA CYS A 51 2.26 -1.05 0.62
C CYS A 51 2.53 -2.53 0.88
N ALA A 52 3.39 -2.84 1.84
CA ALA A 52 3.66 -4.20 2.29
C ALA A 52 2.81 -4.54 3.51
N GLY A 53 2.09 -5.66 3.42
CA GLY A 53 1.47 -6.34 4.55
C GLY A 53 2.38 -7.43 5.13
N ALA A 54 1.87 -8.26 6.03
CA ALA A 54 2.66 -9.32 6.65
C ALA A 54 3.11 -10.38 5.63
N ASN A 55 2.19 -10.84 4.77
CA ASN A 55 2.43 -11.88 3.77
C ASN A 55 2.07 -11.46 2.34
N VAL A 56 1.61 -10.22 2.17
CA VAL A 56 1.10 -9.69 0.90
C VAL A 56 1.74 -8.36 0.57
N VAL A 57 1.76 -8.03 -0.71
CA VAL A 57 2.14 -6.71 -1.21
C VAL A 57 0.98 -6.15 -2.00
N PHE A 58 0.53 -4.97 -1.62
CA PHE A 58 -0.45 -4.19 -2.35
C PHE A 58 0.27 -3.17 -3.21
N TYR A 59 -0.08 -3.11 -4.49
CA TYR A 59 0.56 -2.17 -5.40
C TYR A 59 -0.38 -1.71 -6.51
N MET A 60 -0.04 -0.58 -7.11
CA MET A 60 -0.64 -0.09 -8.35
C MET A 60 0.45 0.03 -9.41
N SER A 61 0.11 -0.23 -10.67
CA SER A 61 1.06 -0.07 -11.77
C SER A 61 0.41 0.53 -13.01
N GLU A 62 1.19 1.25 -13.81
CA GLU A 62 0.74 1.82 -15.08
C GLU A 62 0.24 0.74 -16.04
N ALA A 63 0.90 -0.42 -16.05
CA ALA A 63 0.52 -1.58 -16.87
C ALA A 63 -0.88 -2.13 -16.55
N ASN A 64 -1.39 -1.90 -15.33
CA ASN A 64 -2.74 -2.28 -14.93
C ASN A 64 -3.69 -1.07 -14.87
N ASN A 65 -3.42 0.02 -15.59
CA ASN A 65 -4.20 1.26 -15.53
C ASN A 65 -4.40 1.80 -14.10
N TYR A 66 -3.34 1.74 -13.28
CA TYR A 66 -3.36 2.18 -11.88
C TYR A 66 -4.36 1.43 -10.99
N GLN A 67 -4.78 0.23 -11.41
CA GLN A 67 -5.64 -0.64 -10.60
C GLN A 67 -4.85 -1.29 -9.46
N LEU A 68 -5.53 -1.46 -8.33
CA LEU A 68 -5.00 -2.16 -7.16
C LEU A 68 -4.75 -3.64 -7.49
N ALA A 69 -3.55 -4.10 -7.17
CA ALA A 69 -3.19 -5.50 -7.17
C ALA A 69 -2.73 -5.95 -5.78
N LYS A 70 -3.08 -7.19 -5.42
CA LYS A 70 -2.60 -7.90 -4.22
C LYS A 70 -1.75 -9.07 -4.68
N LEU A 71 -0.47 -9.05 -4.32
CA LEU A 71 0.52 -10.09 -4.64
C LEU A 71 0.90 -10.84 -3.38
N LYS A 72 1.01 -12.16 -3.46
CA LYS A 72 1.69 -12.97 -2.46
C LYS A 72 3.06 -13.38 -3.00
N PRO A 73 4.17 -12.77 -2.55
CA PRO A 73 5.49 -12.95 -3.17
C PRO A 73 5.93 -14.41 -3.27
N ASN A 74 5.60 -15.23 -2.27
CA ASN A 74 6.02 -16.64 -2.21
C ASN A 74 5.12 -17.58 -3.06
N GLU A 75 3.93 -17.13 -3.46
CA GLU A 75 3.00 -17.93 -4.27
C GLU A 75 2.98 -17.47 -5.73
N HIS A 76 3.61 -16.33 -6.06
CA HIS A 76 3.51 -15.62 -7.34
C HIS A 76 2.06 -15.40 -7.82
N SER A 77 1.09 -15.46 -6.90
CA SER A 77 -0.32 -15.28 -7.18
C SER A 77 -0.71 -13.81 -7.07
N LYS A 78 -1.53 -13.33 -8.02
CA LYS A 78 -1.94 -11.93 -8.12
C LYS A 78 -3.46 -11.83 -8.27
N ASN A 79 -4.09 -11.08 -7.38
CA ASN A 79 -5.47 -10.62 -7.55
C ASN A 79 -5.47 -9.17 -8.05
N LEU A 80 -6.33 -8.87 -9.02
CA LEU A 80 -6.52 -7.53 -9.55
C LEU A 80 -7.91 -7.03 -9.20
N PHE A 81 -7.99 -5.80 -8.69
CA PHE A 81 -9.22 -5.17 -8.27
C PHE A 81 -9.49 -3.98 -9.18
N LYS A 82 -10.73 -3.83 -9.68
CA LYS A 82 -11.14 -2.71 -10.55
C LYS A 82 -11.37 -1.41 -9.77
N ILE A 83 -10.38 -1.03 -8.95
CA ILE A 83 -10.35 0.19 -8.15
C ILE A 83 -8.95 0.80 -8.22
N SER A 84 -8.86 2.11 -8.07
CA SER A 84 -7.59 2.84 -8.03
C SER A 84 -7.53 3.66 -6.73
N PRO A 85 -6.93 3.10 -5.67
CA PRO A 85 -6.69 3.81 -4.42
C PRO A 85 -5.95 5.14 -4.62
N PHE A 86 -6.32 6.15 -3.86
CA PHE A 86 -5.59 7.41 -3.82
C PHE A 86 -4.47 7.36 -2.77
N GLU A 87 -4.85 7.09 -1.52
CA GLU A 87 -3.92 6.77 -0.43
C GLU A 87 -4.22 5.36 0.07
N MET A 88 -3.19 4.67 0.57
CA MET A 88 -3.34 3.34 1.13
C MET A 88 -2.30 3.03 2.19
N VAL A 89 -2.65 2.17 3.15
CA VAL A 89 -1.78 1.65 4.19
C VAL A 89 -2.18 0.21 4.53
N ALA A 90 -1.20 -0.64 4.83
CA ALA A 90 -1.45 -2.03 5.21
C ALA A 90 -1.35 -2.22 6.73
N CYS A 91 -2.17 -3.13 7.27
CA CYS A 91 -2.10 -3.60 8.66
C CYS A 91 -2.26 -5.12 8.68
N GLY A 92 -1.18 -5.86 8.91
CA GLY A 92 -1.17 -7.30 8.63
C GLY A 92 -1.46 -7.54 7.14
N ASP A 93 -2.42 -8.41 6.81
CA ASP A 93 -2.80 -8.71 5.42
C ASP A 93 -4.06 -7.95 4.96
N ARG A 94 -4.44 -6.89 5.69
CA ARG A 94 -5.52 -5.95 5.34
C ARG A 94 -4.95 -4.69 4.71
N LEU A 95 -5.70 -4.10 3.77
CA LEU A 95 -5.38 -2.79 3.19
C LEU A 95 -6.50 -1.80 3.51
N TYR A 96 -6.14 -0.68 4.11
CA TYR A 96 -7.00 0.48 4.27
C TYR A 96 -6.67 1.50 3.19
N PHE A 97 -7.67 2.10 2.57
CA PHE A 97 -7.44 3.03 1.48
C PHE A 97 -8.58 4.04 1.29
N SER A 98 -8.27 5.14 0.60
CA SER A 98 -9.23 6.13 0.13
C SER A 98 -9.36 6.03 -1.39
N LEU A 99 -10.46 6.57 -1.91
CA LEU A 99 -10.70 6.68 -3.34
C LEU A 99 -10.78 8.15 -3.72
N TYR A 100 -10.15 8.52 -4.83
CA TYR A 100 -10.20 9.90 -5.33
C TYR A 100 -11.65 10.33 -5.58
N GLY A 101 -12.04 11.46 -5.01
CA GLY A 101 -13.39 12.03 -5.18
C GLY A 101 -14.52 11.27 -4.47
N ARG A 102 -14.22 10.26 -3.65
CA ARG A 102 -15.25 9.54 -2.87
C ARG A 102 -14.93 9.65 -1.37
N PRO A 103 -15.87 10.14 -0.54
CA PRO A 103 -15.63 10.23 0.89
C PRO A 103 -15.60 8.83 1.52
N GLY A 104 -14.72 8.67 2.50
CA GLY A 104 -14.64 7.47 3.31
C GLY A 104 -13.32 6.73 3.27
N ILE A 105 -13.20 5.78 4.19
CA ILE A 105 -12.13 4.79 4.24
C ILE A 105 -12.72 3.45 3.82
N TYR A 106 -11.98 2.74 2.99
CA TYR A 106 -12.30 1.41 2.50
C TYR A 106 -11.29 0.40 3.03
N LEU A 107 -11.76 -0.81 3.29
CA LEU A 107 -10.98 -1.96 3.72
C LEU A 107 -11.06 -3.02 2.63
N LEU A 108 -9.91 -3.49 2.16
CA LEU A 108 -9.77 -4.77 1.47
C LEU A 108 -9.28 -5.80 2.49
N ASP A 109 -10.13 -6.78 2.79
CA ASP A 109 -9.84 -7.81 3.79
C ASP A 109 -9.05 -9.00 3.22
N GLN A 110 -8.84 -10.01 4.07
CA GLN A 110 -8.08 -11.21 3.74
C GLN A 110 -8.77 -12.05 2.66
N ASP A 111 -10.10 -12.05 2.64
CA ASP A 111 -10.97 -12.77 1.70
C ASP A 111 -11.17 -12.02 0.38
N ASN A 112 -10.44 -10.92 0.18
CA ASN A 112 -10.51 -10.05 -0.99
C ASN A 112 -11.85 -9.30 -1.13
N LYS A 113 -12.59 -9.14 -0.03
CA LYS A 113 -13.80 -8.32 0.00
C LYS A 113 -13.45 -6.88 0.31
N ILE A 114 -14.07 -5.97 -0.43
CA ILE A 114 -13.95 -4.52 -0.23
C ILE A 114 -15.19 -4.04 0.54
N SER A 115 -14.97 -3.35 1.67
CA SER A 115 -16.02 -2.76 2.49
C SER A 115 -15.69 -1.30 2.81
N LYS A 116 -16.69 -0.42 2.85
CA LYS A 116 -16.52 0.93 3.39
C LYS A 116 -16.63 0.87 4.91
N ILE A 117 -15.66 1.42 5.64
CA ILE A 117 -15.57 1.34 7.11
C ILE A 117 -15.67 2.70 7.80
N TYR A 118 -15.60 3.79 7.03
CA TYR A 118 -15.74 5.15 7.51
C TYR A 118 -16.38 6.00 6.41
N ASP A 119 -17.28 6.91 6.77
CA ASP A 119 -18.10 7.62 5.77
C ASP A 119 -17.58 8.97 5.34
N LEU A 120 -16.79 9.65 6.18
CA LEU A 120 -16.32 11.01 5.94
C LEU A 120 -14.98 11.03 5.21
N TYR A 121 -14.63 12.19 4.64
CA TYR A 121 -13.32 12.39 4.04
C TYR A 121 -12.23 12.14 5.07
N ALA A 122 -11.27 11.29 4.69
CA ALA A 122 -10.11 10.96 5.48
C ALA A 122 -8.87 10.96 4.59
N SER A 123 -7.75 11.37 5.16
CA SER A 123 -6.44 11.41 4.50
C SER A 123 -5.31 11.08 5.45
N SER A 124 -4.10 10.94 4.92
CA SER A 124 -2.86 10.79 5.70
C SER A 124 -2.91 9.59 6.65
N PHE A 125 -3.12 8.41 6.08
CA PHE A 125 -3.24 7.18 6.84
C PHE A 125 -1.91 6.72 7.44
N SER A 126 -1.95 6.25 8.67
CA SER A 126 -0.86 5.48 9.28
C SER A 126 -1.42 4.33 10.12
N VAL A 127 -0.60 3.32 10.35
CA VAL A 127 -0.95 2.18 11.18
C VAL A 127 0.11 2.01 12.25
N ASP A 128 -0.31 1.90 13.49
CA ASP A 128 0.57 1.53 14.60
C ASP A 128 -0.19 0.68 15.62
N GLN A 129 0.48 -0.31 16.21
CA GLN A 129 -0.09 -1.23 17.22
C GLN A 129 -1.46 -1.84 16.83
N GLY A 130 -1.65 -2.13 15.53
CA GLY A 130 -2.90 -2.68 15.00
C GLY A 130 -4.05 -1.67 14.84
N ARG A 131 -3.80 -0.39 15.10
CA ARG A 131 -4.77 0.71 14.94
C ARG A 131 -4.50 1.50 13.67
N LEU A 132 -5.57 1.98 13.05
CA LEU A 132 -5.52 2.90 11.91
C LEU A 132 -5.70 4.33 12.42
N TYR A 133 -4.77 5.20 12.10
CA TYR A 133 -4.84 6.65 12.35
C TYR A 133 -5.01 7.38 11.03
N PHE A 134 -5.81 8.44 11.04
CA PHE A 134 -6.09 9.25 9.85
C PHE A 134 -6.53 10.65 10.24
N LEU A 135 -6.31 11.60 9.33
CA LEU A 135 -6.82 12.96 9.46
C LEU A 135 -8.21 13.03 8.83
N THR A 136 -9.15 13.69 9.50
CA THR A 136 -10.47 13.97 8.95
C THR A 136 -10.58 15.43 8.56
N SER A 137 -11.15 15.70 7.40
CA SER A 137 -11.49 17.08 7.00
C SER A 137 -12.79 17.50 7.67
N THR A 138 -12.70 18.12 8.84
CA THR A 138 -13.84 18.78 9.51
C THR A 138 -14.00 20.20 8.98
N ILE A 139 -14.33 20.35 7.68
CA ILE A 139 -14.73 21.67 7.16
C ILE A 139 -16.06 22.15 7.81
N ALA A 140 -16.72 21.31 8.64
CA ALA A 140 -17.78 21.73 9.53
C ALA A 140 -17.42 21.43 11.01
N SER A 141 -17.12 22.48 11.75
CA SER A 141 -16.88 22.56 13.21
C SER A 141 -15.47 22.21 13.70
N ALA A 142 -14.99 23.06 14.59
CA ALA A 142 -13.60 23.23 15.01
C ALA A 142 -13.01 22.02 15.76
N ALA A 143 -11.67 21.94 15.66
CA ALA A 143 -10.72 21.02 16.26
C ALA A 143 -10.42 19.76 15.43
N ASP A 144 -9.14 19.60 15.10
CA ASP A 144 -8.51 18.40 14.53
C ASP A 144 -8.66 17.23 15.50
N ASP A 145 -9.81 16.55 15.48
CA ASP A 145 -10.06 15.35 16.27
C ASP A 145 -9.52 14.12 15.53
N TRP A 146 -8.48 13.52 16.09
CA TRP A 146 -8.02 12.20 15.69
C TRP A 146 -9.13 11.19 16.01
N THR A 147 -9.77 10.64 14.97
CA THR A 147 -10.79 9.60 15.14
C THR A 147 -10.12 8.23 15.13
N GLU A 148 -10.20 7.49 16.23
CA GLU A 148 -9.76 6.09 16.30
C GLU A 148 -10.89 5.14 15.89
N LEU A 149 -10.59 4.14 15.07
CA LEU A 149 -11.48 3.00 14.82
C LEU A 149 -10.92 1.77 15.55
N PRO A 150 -11.68 1.15 16.47
CA PRO A 150 -11.25 -0.08 17.13
C PRO A 150 -11.33 -1.27 16.16
N PHE A 151 -10.27 -2.09 16.13
CA PHE A 151 -10.22 -3.38 15.43
C PHE A 151 -9.69 -4.47 16.34
#